data_AF-A0A940Q398-F1
#
_entry.id   AF-A0A940Q398-F1
#
_cell.length_a   1.000
_cell.length_b   1.000
_cell.length_c   1.000
_cell.angle_alpha   90.00
_cell.angle_beta   90.00
_cell.angle_gamma   90.00
#
_symmetry.space_group_name_H-M   'P 1'
#
loop_
_entity.id
_entity.type
_entity.pdbx_description
1 polymer ?
#
loop_
_entity_poly.entity_id
_entity_poly.type
_entity_poly.pdbx_seq_one_letter_code
_entity_poly.pdbx_strand_id
1 'polypeptide(L)'
;MGINIGYLTANRTSAGDEVYTPFYAVEPLLEFLPKDKKIWCPFDEEWSAFYQFLSEKGYEVERSSLKEGQDFFRYEPEHWDILVSNPPFSKKNDVLKRAFSFQKPFALLLPVNSIQGKARYKIFNNEIQMLSFDGRVDYHTRQNMECYTKGNHFGSAYFCRDLLPTKLELRQLVKYDRPLVTPTIGGDE
;
A
#
# COMPACT_ATOMS: atom_id res chain seq x y z
N MET A 1 31.78 15.03 7.87
CA MET A 1 30.71 14.30 7.18
C MET A 1 30.04 13.39 8.19
N GLY A 2 28.82 13.75 8.65
CA GLY A 2 28.09 12.92 9.61
C GLY A 2 27.76 11.57 8.98
N ILE A 3 28.27 10.49 9.58
CA ILE A 3 27.97 9.13 9.15
C ILE A 3 26.48 8.92 9.41
N ASN A 4 25.69 8.74 8.34
CA ASN A 4 24.27 8.46 8.43
C ASN A 4 24.08 6.99 8.87
N ILE A 5 24.21 6.75 10.17
CA ILE A 5 24.13 5.42 10.79
C ILE A 5 22.80 4.73 10.43
N GLY A 6 21.70 5.49 10.31
CA GLY A 6 20.39 4.96 9.93
C GLY A 6 20.33 4.37 8.51
N TYR A 7 21.13 4.87 7.57
CA TYR A 7 21.24 4.29 6.22
C TYR A 7 22.05 2.99 6.21
N LEU A 8 23.05 2.88 7.10
CA LEU A 8 23.89 1.69 7.25
C LEU A 8 23.19 0.56 8.00
N THR A 9 22.18 0.88 8.83
CA THR A 9 21.38 -0.09 9.60
C THR A 9 20.03 -0.41 8.95
N ALA A 10 19.72 0.12 7.77
CA ALA A 10 18.51 -0.22 7.04
C ALA A 10 18.56 -1.71 6.64
N ASN A 11 17.91 -2.54 7.44
CA ASN A 11 17.84 -3.98 7.27
C ASN A 11 17.30 -4.31 5.86
N ARG A 12 18.17 -4.86 5.01
CA ARG A 12 17.82 -5.36 3.66
C ARG A 12 17.39 -6.83 3.70
N THR A 13 16.91 -7.28 4.84
CA THR A 13 16.46 -8.66 5.08
C THR A 13 14.98 -8.79 4.74
N SER A 14 14.52 -10.03 4.51
CA SER A 14 13.10 -10.40 4.38
C SER A 14 12.23 -9.98 5.58
N ALA A 15 12.84 -9.61 6.72
CA ALA A 15 12.15 -9.03 7.87
C ALA A 15 11.66 -7.58 7.62
N GLY A 16 12.21 -6.87 6.63
CA GLY A 16 11.75 -5.55 6.21
C GLY A 16 10.55 -5.56 5.24
N ASP A 17 10.12 -6.76 4.80
CA ASP A 17 9.01 -6.92 3.84
C ASP A 17 7.63 -7.11 4.53
N GLU A 18 7.58 -7.32 5.85
CA GLU A 18 6.34 -7.52 6.62
C GLU A 18 6.00 -6.29 7.49
N VAL A 19 5.84 -5.13 6.85
CA VAL A 19 5.29 -3.92 7.49
C VAL A 19 3.83 -3.75 7.09
N TYR A 20 2.95 -3.58 8.07
CA TYR A 20 1.52 -3.56 7.84
C TYR A 20 0.95 -2.15 7.95
N THR A 21 0.17 -1.76 6.94
CA THR A 21 -0.33 -0.40 6.77
C THR A 21 -1.34 -0.06 7.86
N PRO A 22 -1.19 1.08 8.56
CA PRO A 22 -2.22 1.54 9.49
C PRO A 22 -3.38 2.20 8.73
N PHE A 23 -4.56 2.21 9.36
CA PHE A 23 -5.78 2.80 8.80
C PHE A 23 -5.62 4.25 8.34
N TYR A 24 -4.94 5.08 9.14
CA TYR A 24 -4.72 6.49 8.79
C TYR A 24 -3.94 6.70 7.49
N ALA A 25 -3.18 5.70 7.03
CA ALA A 25 -2.42 5.78 5.79
C ALA A 25 -3.25 5.32 4.57
N VAL A 26 -4.36 4.61 4.79
CA VAL A 26 -5.32 4.25 3.74
C VAL A 26 -6.29 5.41 3.48
N GLU A 27 -6.68 6.11 4.54
CA GLU A 27 -7.72 7.15 4.52
C GLU A 27 -7.56 8.26 3.48
N PRO A 28 -6.35 8.78 3.19
CA PRO A 28 -6.18 9.78 2.14
C PRO A 28 -6.60 9.32 0.74
N LEU A 29 -6.66 8.00 0.48
CA LEU A 29 -7.11 7.49 -0.81
C LEU A 29 -8.61 7.72 -1.06
N LEU A 30 -9.41 7.90 -0.01
CA LEU A 30 -10.86 8.07 -0.14
C LEU A 30 -11.24 9.31 -0.96
N GLU A 31 -10.36 10.32 -1.01
CA GLU A 31 -10.55 11.52 -1.83
C GLU A 31 -10.52 11.22 -3.34
N PHE A 32 -9.82 10.15 -3.74
CA PHE A 32 -9.54 9.84 -5.15
C PHE A 32 -10.22 8.55 -5.63
N LEU A 33 -10.63 7.67 -4.71
CA LEU A 33 -11.23 6.40 -5.06
C LEU A 33 -12.73 6.56 -5.38
N PRO A 34 -13.17 6.23 -6.61
CA PRO A 34 -14.58 6.27 -7.01
C PRO A 34 -15.38 5.13 -6.37
N LYS A 35 -16.66 5.41 -6.07
CA LYS A 35 -17.55 4.48 -5.34
C LYS A 35 -18.18 3.40 -6.21
N ASP A 36 -18.24 3.62 -7.52
CA ASP A 36 -18.82 2.73 -8.52
C ASP A 36 -17.80 1.75 -9.11
N LYS A 37 -16.63 1.62 -8.50
CA LYS A 37 -15.52 0.77 -8.97
C LYS A 37 -15.19 -0.32 -7.98
N LYS A 38 -14.84 -1.48 -8.52
CA LYS A 38 -14.36 -2.61 -7.74
C LYS A 38 -12.85 -2.50 -7.51
N ILE A 39 -12.46 -2.45 -6.24
CA ILE A 39 -11.07 -2.33 -5.82
C ILE A 39 -10.49 -3.71 -5.57
N TRP A 40 -9.36 -4.00 -6.20
CA TRP A 40 -8.55 -5.17 -5.89
C TRP A 40 -7.40 -4.80 -4.94
N CYS A 41 -7.38 -5.45 -3.78
CA CYS A 41 -6.33 -5.37 -2.77
C CYS A 41 -5.48 -6.65 -2.75
N PRO A 42 -4.50 -6.78 -3.66
CA PRO A 42 -3.56 -7.90 -3.58
C PRO A 42 -2.68 -7.78 -2.33
N PHE A 43 -2.07 -8.87 -1.86
CA PHE A 43 -1.18 -8.89 -0.68
C PHE A 43 -1.90 -8.68 0.67
N ASP A 44 -3.20 -8.44 0.66
CA ASP A 44 -3.99 -8.10 1.83
C ASP A 44 -4.73 -9.32 2.40
N GLU A 45 -4.70 -9.43 3.72
CA GLU A 45 -5.46 -10.42 4.51
C GLU A 45 -6.76 -9.77 5.06
N GLU A 46 -7.65 -10.57 5.67
CA GLU A 46 -8.89 -10.05 6.28
C GLU A 46 -8.66 -8.99 7.37
N TRP A 47 -7.54 -9.07 8.07
CA TRP A 47 -7.18 -8.12 9.12
C TRP A 47 -6.56 -6.82 8.58
N SER A 48 -6.27 -6.75 7.27
CA SER A 48 -5.55 -5.63 6.68
C SER A 48 -6.38 -4.34 6.67
N ALA A 49 -5.71 -3.21 6.90
CA ALA A 49 -6.36 -1.91 6.89
C ALA A 49 -6.98 -1.56 5.53
N PHE A 50 -6.36 -1.95 4.40
CA PHE A 50 -6.94 -1.71 3.07
C PHE A 50 -8.29 -2.40 2.92
N TYR A 51 -8.32 -3.71 3.16
CA TYR A 51 -9.55 -4.48 3.02
C TYR A 51 -10.64 -3.98 3.97
N GLN A 52 -10.34 -3.84 5.26
CA GLN A 52 -11.33 -3.43 6.25
C GLN A 52 -11.83 -2.02 6.03
N PHE A 53 -10.92 -1.05 5.89
CA PHE A 53 -11.31 0.34 5.84
C PHE A 53 -12.09 0.66 4.57
N LEU A 54 -11.66 0.12 3.42
CA LEU A 54 -12.40 0.33 2.18
C LEU A 54 -13.77 -0.37 2.23
N SER A 55 -13.86 -1.58 2.76
CA SER A 55 -15.15 -2.26 2.95
C SER A 55 -16.09 -1.48 3.89
N GLU A 56 -15.58 -1.00 5.03
CA GLU A 56 -16.34 -0.17 5.99
C GLU A 56 -16.85 1.13 5.38
N LYS A 57 -16.11 1.69 4.43
CA LYS A 57 -16.51 2.90 3.71
C LYS A 57 -17.46 2.58 2.54
N GLY A 58 -17.88 1.34 2.36
CA GLY A 58 -18.85 0.93 1.35
C GLY A 58 -18.28 0.85 -0.06
N TYR A 59 -16.98 0.58 -0.22
CA TYR A 59 -16.42 0.19 -1.52
C TYR A 59 -16.67 -1.30 -1.76
N GLU A 60 -16.78 -1.69 -3.03
CA GLU A 60 -16.67 -3.09 -3.42
C GLU A 60 -15.18 -3.48 -3.45
N VAL A 61 -14.77 -4.40 -2.58
CA VAL A 61 -13.37 -4.77 -2.40
C VAL A 61 -13.19 -6.27 -2.54
N GLU A 62 -12.26 -6.66 -3.41
CA GLU A 62 -11.76 -8.03 -3.49
C GLU A 62 -10.30 -8.05 -3.01
N ARG A 63 -10.00 -8.85 -1.99
CA ARG A 63 -8.64 -9.05 -1.50
C ARG A 63 -8.07 -10.35 -2.05
N SER A 64 -6.74 -10.47 -2.10
CA SER A 64 -6.09 -11.75 -2.41
C SER A 64 -4.77 -11.91 -1.67
N SER A 65 -4.57 -13.06 -1.01
CA SER A 65 -3.37 -13.30 -0.19
C SER A 65 -2.63 -14.58 -0.56
N LEU A 66 -1.35 -14.64 -0.19
CA LEU A 66 -0.53 -15.84 -0.38
C LEU A 66 -1.03 -17.03 0.46
N LYS A 67 -1.68 -16.78 1.61
CA LYS A 67 -2.25 -17.85 2.45
C LYS A 67 -3.35 -18.61 1.75
N GLU A 68 -4.08 -17.94 0.86
CA GLU A 68 -5.17 -18.51 0.06
C GLU A 68 -4.67 -19.07 -1.28
N GLY A 69 -3.35 -19.13 -1.50
CA GLY A 69 -2.76 -19.58 -2.76
C GLY A 69 -2.90 -18.58 -3.91
N GLN A 70 -3.39 -17.36 -3.63
CA GLN A 70 -3.61 -16.31 -4.60
C GLN A 70 -2.38 -15.40 -4.70
N ASP A 71 -1.29 -15.95 -5.24
CA ASP A 71 -0.07 -15.18 -5.49
C ASP A 71 -0.33 -14.11 -6.54
N PHE A 72 -0.14 -12.82 -6.18
CA PHE A 72 -0.25 -11.71 -7.12
C PHE A 72 0.40 -12.06 -8.45
N PHE A 73 1.63 -12.56 -8.54
CA PHE A 73 2.29 -12.77 -9.84
C PHE A 73 1.63 -13.81 -10.75
N ARG A 74 0.65 -14.57 -10.27
CA ARG A 74 -0.02 -15.66 -11.00
C ARG A 74 -1.54 -15.55 -10.99
N TYR A 75 -2.10 -14.94 -9.95
CA TYR A 75 -3.52 -14.78 -9.73
C TYR A 75 -3.98 -13.38 -10.16
N GLU A 76 -5.18 -13.33 -10.72
CA GLU A 76 -5.91 -12.12 -11.04
C GLU A 76 -7.41 -12.43 -10.85
N PRO A 77 -8.17 -11.56 -10.17
CA PRO A 77 -9.61 -11.74 -10.04
C PRO A 77 -10.32 -11.52 -11.37
N GLU A 78 -11.46 -12.17 -11.57
CA GLU A 78 -12.21 -12.13 -12.84
C GLU A 78 -12.65 -10.70 -13.22
N HIS A 79 -13.07 -9.93 -12.21
CA HIS A 79 -13.55 -8.57 -12.38
C HIS A 79 -12.94 -7.66 -11.32
N TRP A 80 -12.34 -6.56 -11.75
CA TRP A 80 -11.76 -5.50 -10.92
C TRP A 80 -11.46 -4.27 -11.78
N ASP A 81 -11.46 -3.07 -11.18
CA ASP A 81 -11.24 -1.80 -11.87
C ASP A 81 -9.96 -1.09 -11.42
N ILE A 82 -9.67 -1.11 -10.11
CA ILE A 82 -8.58 -0.34 -9.52
C ILE A 82 -7.76 -1.24 -8.60
N LEU A 83 -6.43 -1.19 -8.70
CA LEU A 83 -5.54 -1.91 -7.80
C LEU A 83 -5.06 -1.00 -6.67
N VAL A 84 -5.25 -1.38 -5.41
CA VAL A 84 -4.82 -0.59 -4.25
C VAL A 84 -4.19 -1.48 -3.19
N SER A 85 -2.92 -1.28 -2.84
CA SER A 85 -2.29 -2.03 -1.73
C SER A 85 -0.92 -1.46 -1.29
N ASN A 86 -0.34 -2.07 -0.24
CA ASN A 86 1.06 -1.96 0.18
C ASN A 86 1.81 -3.27 -0.18
N PRO A 87 2.50 -3.32 -1.34
CA PRO A 87 3.16 -4.52 -1.82
C PRO A 87 4.48 -4.81 -1.09
N PRO A 88 5.02 -6.05 -1.17
CA PRO A 88 6.34 -6.37 -0.65
C PRO A 88 7.43 -5.52 -1.32
N PHE A 89 8.19 -4.78 -0.52
CA PHE A 89 9.14 -3.79 -1.02
C PHE A 89 10.31 -4.41 -1.78
N SER A 90 10.74 -5.63 -1.43
CA SER A 90 11.77 -6.37 -2.17
C SER A 90 11.38 -6.68 -3.62
N LYS A 91 10.08 -6.85 -3.91
CA LYS A 91 9.56 -7.18 -5.26
C LYS A 91 8.99 -5.99 -6.03
N LYS A 92 9.18 -4.75 -5.54
CA LYS A 92 8.54 -3.54 -6.08
C LYS A 92 8.66 -3.36 -7.60
N ASN A 93 9.80 -3.74 -8.20
CA ASN A 93 9.98 -3.59 -9.65
C ASN A 93 9.05 -4.51 -10.44
N ASP A 94 8.90 -5.76 -10.01
CA ASP A 94 8.06 -6.73 -10.70
C ASP A 94 6.59 -6.49 -10.41
N VAL A 95 6.26 -6.03 -9.19
CA VAL A 95 4.91 -5.55 -8.87
C VAL A 95 4.51 -4.39 -9.77
N LEU A 96 5.37 -3.36 -9.88
CA LEU A 96 5.10 -2.20 -10.74
C LEU A 96 4.98 -2.59 -12.21
N LYS A 97 5.88 -3.44 -12.75
CA LYS A 97 5.77 -3.92 -14.14
C LYS A 97 4.40 -4.55 -14.40
N ARG A 98 3.94 -5.41 -13.50
CA ARG A 98 2.65 -6.10 -13.63
C ARG A 98 1.46 -5.15 -13.45
N ALA A 99 1.53 -4.24 -12.48
CA ALA A 99 0.51 -3.20 -12.31
C ALA A 99 0.35 -2.34 -13.58
N PHE A 100 1.47 -1.94 -14.20
CA PHE A 100 1.43 -1.21 -15.47
C PHE A 100 0.90 -2.04 -16.65
N SER A 101 1.16 -3.34 -16.69
CA SER A 101 0.68 -4.20 -17.79
C SER A 101 -0.84 -4.37 -17.82
N PHE A 102 -1.53 -4.16 -16.70
CA PHE A 102 -2.98 -4.21 -16.67
C PHE A 102 -3.66 -3.03 -17.37
N GLN A 103 -2.93 -1.92 -17.61
CA GLN A 103 -3.50 -0.71 -18.18
C GLN A 103 -4.73 -0.18 -17.42
N LYS A 104 -4.77 -0.43 -16.10
CA LYS A 104 -5.83 0.01 -15.19
C LYS A 104 -5.26 0.96 -14.12
N PRO A 105 -6.10 1.81 -13.51
CA PRO A 105 -5.68 2.65 -12.40
C PRO A 105 -5.13 1.84 -11.24
N PHE A 106 -4.13 2.40 -10.54
CA PHE A 106 -3.62 1.82 -9.31
C PHE A 106 -3.13 2.86 -8.31
N ALA A 107 -3.03 2.47 -7.05
CA ALA A 107 -2.32 3.15 -5.98
C ALA A 107 -1.51 2.14 -5.15
N LEU A 108 -0.19 2.20 -5.24
CA LEU A 108 0.72 1.30 -4.54
C LEU A 108 1.55 2.08 -3.52
N LEU A 109 1.41 1.78 -2.23
CA LEU A 109 2.20 2.42 -1.18
C LEU A 109 3.63 1.88 -1.20
N LEU A 110 4.61 2.72 -1.54
CA LEU A 110 6.01 2.31 -1.66
C LEU A 110 6.92 3.32 -0.96
N PRO A 111 8.15 2.91 -0.58
CA PRO A 111 9.16 3.86 -0.13
C PRO A 111 9.38 4.95 -1.17
N VAL A 112 9.45 6.23 -0.76
CA VAL A 112 9.57 7.40 -1.66
C VAL A 112 10.79 7.29 -2.58
N ASN A 113 11.89 6.72 -2.09
CA ASN A 113 13.10 6.48 -2.90
C ASN A 113 12.87 5.50 -4.08
N SER A 114 11.71 4.84 -4.15
CA SER A 114 11.29 4.06 -5.30
C SER A 114 11.09 4.92 -6.55
N ILE A 115 10.98 6.25 -6.45
CA ILE A 115 10.91 7.12 -7.64
C ILE A 115 12.18 7.04 -8.50
N GLN A 116 13.34 6.81 -7.89
CA GLN A 116 14.62 6.75 -8.60
C GLN A 116 15.03 5.30 -8.88
N GLY A 117 15.26 4.94 -10.14
CA GLY A 117 15.88 3.65 -10.48
C GLY A 117 15.84 3.34 -11.98
N LYS A 118 16.91 2.78 -12.55
CA LYS A 118 17.02 2.53 -14.01
C LYS A 118 15.88 1.67 -14.57
N ALA A 119 15.47 0.62 -13.85
CA ALA A 119 14.33 -0.19 -14.25
C ALA A 119 13.01 0.59 -14.14
N ARG A 120 12.82 1.31 -13.04
CA ARG A 120 11.59 2.08 -12.76
C ARG A 120 11.43 3.28 -13.69
N TYR A 121 12.51 3.92 -14.12
CA TYR A 121 12.48 4.92 -15.18
C TYR A 121 11.79 4.39 -16.44
N LYS A 122 12.14 3.16 -16.85
CA LYS A 122 11.53 2.50 -18.02
C LYS A 122 10.08 2.07 -17.74
N ILE A 123 9.79 1.57 -16.54
CA ILE A 123 8.44 1.13 -16.15
C ILE A 123 7.48 2.32 -16.10
N PHE A 124 7.89 3.39 -15.40
CA PHE A 124 7.05 4.56 -15.20
C PHE A 124 6.83 5.33 -16.49
N ASN A 125 7.83 5.40 -17.38
CA ASN A 125 7.75 6.07 -18.67
C ASN A 125 7.09 7.47 -18.61
N ASN A 126 7.37 8.22 -17.54
CA ASN A 126 6.75 9.52 -17.23
C ASN A 126 5.21 9.51 -17.01
N GLU A 127 4.58 8.35 -16.90
CA GLU A 127 3.13 8.18 -16.69
C GLU A 127 2.74 8.20 -15.21
N ILE A 128 3.66 7.85 -14.31
CA ILE A 128 3.39 7.75 -12.86
C ILE A 128 2.91 9.08 -12.25
N GLN A 129 1.98 8.97 -11.30
CA GLN A 129 1.50 10.01 -10.40
C GLN A 129 1.92 9.67 -8.96
N MET A 130 1.96 10.65 -8.07
CA MET A 130 2.36 10.41 -6.68
C MET A 130 1.43 11.13 -5.70
N LEU A 131 0.91 10.41 -4.71
CA LEU A 131 0.28 10.99 -3.53
C LEU A 131 1.27 10.86 -2.38
N SER A 132 1.78 12.01 -1.93
CA SER A 132 2.78 12.12 -0.88
C SER A 132 2.23 12.85 0.33
N PHE A 133 2.91 12.69 1.45
CA PHE A 133 2.45 13.15 2.75
C PHE A 133 3.41 14.16 3.39
N ASP A 134 2.87 14.99 4.29
CA ASP A 134 3.64 15.92 5.13
C ASP A 134 4.52 15.19 6.18
N GLY A 135 4.14 13.96 6.54
CA GLY A 135 4.84 13.10 7.47
C GLY A 135 5.18 11.72 6.90
N ARG A 136 6.01 10.96 7.62
CA ARG A 136 6.28 9.55 7.28
C ARG A 136 5.13 8.67 7.74
N VAL A 137 4.75 7.70 6.92
CA VAL A 137 3.91 6.58 7.36
C VAL A 137 4.74 5.71 8.31
N ASP A 138 4.21 5.52 9.52
CA ASP A 138 4.66 4.48 10.44
C ASP A 138 3.83 3.21 10.19
N TYR A 139 4.32 2.05 10.63
CA TYR A 139 3.71 0.77 10.29
C TYR A 139 3.50 -0.10 11.52
N HIS A 140 2.48 -0.94 11.49
CA HIS A 140 2.39 -2.08 12.39
C HIS A 140 3.42 -3.15 11.99
N THR A 141 3.75 -4.02 12.92
CA THR A 141 4.63 -5.17 12.67
C THR A 141 3.93 -6.45 13.10
N ARG A 142 4.48 -7.59 12.69
CA ARG A 142 3.96 -8.90 13.13
C ARG A 142 3.97 -9.07 14.65
N GLN A 143 4.86 -8.37 15.35
CA GLN A 143 4.95 -8.40 16.81
C GLN A 143 3.99 -7.41 17.48
N ASN A 144 3.48 -6.40 16.76
CA ASN A 144 2.57 -5.41 17.29
C ASN A 144 1.53 -4.99 16.24
N MET A 145 0.36 -5.63 16.32
CA MET A 145 -0.81 -5.33 15.50
C MET A 145 -1.77 -4.33 16.18
N GLU A 146 -1.56 -4.00 17.45
CA GLU A 146 -2.44 -3.11 18.21
C GLU A 146 -2.17 -1.63 17.89
N CYS A 147 -0.90 -1.24 17.90
CA CYS A 147 -0.46 0.12 17.58
C CYS A 147 0.67 0.10 16.55
N TYR A 148 0.81 1.17 15.78
CA TYR A 148 1.92 1.29 14.84
C TYR A 148 3.23 1.62 15.57
N THR A 149 4.36 1.19 15.00
CA THR A 149 5.69 1.48 15.54
C THR A 149 6.16 2.85 15.05
N LYS A 150 6.32 3.79 15.98
CA LYS A 150 6.80 5.15 15.70
C LYS A 150 8.27 5.16 15.27
N GLY A 151 8.60 6.14 14.43
CA GLY A 151 9.99 6.48 14.13
C GLY A 151 10.53 5.80 12.88
N ASN A 152 9.65 5.45 11.93
CA ASN A 152 10.07 4.83 10.69
C ASN A 152 11.15 5.65 9.97
N HIS A 153 12.21 4.97 9.53
CA HIS A 153 13.41 5.62 8.98
C HIS A 153 13.29 5.99 7.50
N PHE A 154 12.29 5.44 6.79
CA PHE A 154 12.00 5.78 5.41
C PHE A 154 10.64 6.48 5.29
N GLY A 155 10.52 7.34 4.26
CA GLY A 155 9.22 7.91 3.87
C GLY A 155 8.54 6.99 2.86
N SER A 156 7.21 6.99 2.87
CA SER A 156 6.38 6.27 1.89
C SER A 156 5.42 7.22 1.21
N ALA A 157 5.09 6.93 -0.03
CA ALA A 157 4.09 7.63 -0.83
C ALA A 157 3.34 6.61 -1.70
N TYR A 158 2.13 6.95 -2.10
CA TYR A 158 1.44 6.16 -3.11
C TYR A 158 1.99 6.50 -4.48
N PHE A 159 2.42 5.48 -5.20
CA PHE A 159 2.73 5.52 -6.62
C PHE A 159 1.46 5.13 -7.35
N CYS A 160 0.95 6.06 -8.14
CA CYS A 160 -0.36 5.97 -8.76
C CYS A 160 -0.28 6.02 -10.28
N ARG A 161 -1.33 5.52 -10.93
CA ARG A 161 -1.59 5.71 -12.36
C ARG A 161 -3.09 5.95 -12.53
N ASP A 162 -3.43 6.91 -13.38
CA ASP A 162 -4.80 7.19 -13.83
C ASP A 162 -5.83 7.30 -12.68
N LEU A 163 -5.40 7.83 -11.53
CA LEU A 163 -6.21 7.94 -10.31
C LEU A 163 -6.20 9.35 -9.74
N LEU A 164 -5.05 10.01 -9.74
CA LEU A 164 -4.90 11.35 -9.16
C LEU A 164 -5.26 12.43 -10.19
N PRO A 165 -5.72 13.62 -9.76
CA PRO A 165 -6.02 14.72 -10.68
C PRO A 165 -4.75 15.35 -11.30
N THR A 166 -3.60 15.24 -10.64
CA THR A 166 -2.31 15.75 -11.15
C THR A 166 -1.20 14.70 -11.03
N LYS A 167 0.03 15.07 -11.43
CA LYS A 167 1.23 14.22 -11.25
C LYS A 167 1.68 14.13 -9.79
N LEU A 168 1.33 15.10 -8.94
CA LEU A 168 1.75 15.16 -7.54
C LEU A 168 0.64 15.78 -6.69
N GLU A 169 0.11 14.97 -5.78
CA GLU A 169 -0.78 15.42 -4.72
C GLU A 169 -0.06 15.36 -3.37
N LEU A 170 -0.22 16.40 -2.56
CA LEU A 170 0.30 16.46 -1.19
C LEU A 170 -0.87 16.51 -0.21
N ARG A 171 -0.88 15.64 0.80
CA ARG A 171 -1.90 15.63 1.85
C ARG A 171 -1.27 15.51 3.23
N GLN A 172 -1.98 16.02 4.23
CA GLN A 172 -1.58 15.86 5.63
C GLN A 172 -1.93 14.45 6.13
N LEU A 173 -1.02 13.80 6.84
CA LEU A 173 -1.28 12.56 7.56
C LEU A 173 -1.75 12.85 8.99
N VAL A 174 -3.03 12.63 9.24
CA VAL A 174 -3.61 12.67 10.59
C VAL A 174 -3.47 11.28 11.21
N LYS A 175 -2.43 11.08 12.02
CA LYS A 175 -2.15 9.76 12.63
C LYS A 175 -3.07 9.46 13.81
N TYR A 176 -3.56 8.23 13.86
CA TYR A 176 -4.29 7.64 14.98
C TYR A 176 -3.96 6.16 15.11
N ASP A 177 -4.07 5.63 16.32
CA ASP A 177 -3.92 4.19 16.57
C ASP A 177 -5.25 3.49 16.31
N ARG A 178 -5.20 2.41 15.51
CA ARG A 178 -6.31 1.49 15.32
C ARG A 178 -5.75 0.08 15.09
N PRO A 179 -6.12 -0.91 15.93
CA PRO A 179 -5.61 -2.28 15.80
C PRO A 179 -5.96 -2.94 14.47
N LEU A 180 -5.04 -3.75 13.95
CA LEU A 180 -5.29 -4.67 12.83
C LEU A 180 -5.75 -6.01 13.39
N VAL A 181 -7.06 -6.23 13.42
CA VAL A 181 -7.68 -7.46 13.97
C VAL A 181 -8.65 -8.03 12.95
N THR A 182 -8.75 -9.35 12.81
CA THR A 182 -9.83 -9.93 12.01
C THR A 182 -11.17 -9.54 12.64
N PRO A 183 -12.15 -9.02 11.88
CA PRO A 183 -13.45 -8.70 12.45
C PRO A 183 -14.06 -9.99 13.01
N THR A 184 -14.42 -10.00 14.29
CA THR A 184 -15.26 -11.07 14.82
C THR A 184 -16.61 -10.92 14.15
N ILE A 185 -16.94 -11.83 13.23
CA ILE A 185 -18.33 -12.07 12.85
C ILE A 185 -19.01 -12.38 14.18
N GLY A 186 -19.93 -11.51 14.60
CA GLY A 186 -20.68 -11.71 15.83
C GLY A 186 -21.24 -13.12 15.82
N GLY A 187 -20.92 -13.88 16.87
CA GLY A 187 -21.83 -14.96 17.24
C GLY A 187 -23.18 -14.30 17.46
N ASP A 188 -24.17 -14.76 16.68
CA ASP A 188 -25.56 -14.52 17.01
C ASP A 188 -25.80 -14.86 18.49
N GLU A 189 -26.69 -14.08 19.11
CA GLU A 189 -27.14 -14.13 20.51
C GLU A 189 -27.20 -15.53 21.16
#